data_AF-A0A7J2U783-F1
#
_entry.id   AF-A0A7J2U783-F1
#
_cell.length_a   1.000
_cell.length_b   1.000
_cell.length_c   1.000
_cell.angle_alpha   90.00
_cell.angle_beta   90.00
_cell.angle_gamma   90.00
#
_symmetry.space_group_name_H-M   'P 1'
#
loop_
_entity.id
_entity.type
_entity.pdbx_description
1 polymer ?
#
loop_
_entity_poly.entity_id
_entity_poly.type
_entity_poly.pdbx_seq_one_letter_code
_entity_poly.pdbx_strand_id
1 'polypeptide(L)'
;MKTYQIYEPIQELNLQDLPKSRFRRHDLFEEAEKAVEPMVEELWSRGLYVDFSPIILDVEEAKRHRPLYLDMVMDAVIVFDKGDFFKKILDEIATRLRELGAERKRLGKLWYWVLKKEYKPEEVIEI
;
A
#
# COMPACT_ATOMS: atom_id res chain seq x y z
N MET A 1 -17.01 -30.21 19.15
CA MET A 1 -17.12 -29.94 17.69
C MET A 1 -17.62 -28.52 17.54
N LYS A 2 -16.73 -27.54 17.30
CA LYS A 2 -17.14 -26.15 17.06
C LYS A 2 -17.50 -26.04 15.58
N THR A 3 -18.77 -25.76 15.31
CA THR A 3 -19.29 -25.43 13.98
C THR A 3 -18.60 -24.16 13.50
N TYR A 4 -17.77 -24.29 12.47
CA TYR A 4 -17.30 -23.14 11.68
C TYR A 4 -18.53 -22.54 11.02
N GLN A 5 -18.90 -21.32 11.43
CA GLN A 5 -19.88 -20.54 10.70
C GLN A 5 -19.31 -20.31 9.30
N ILE A 6 -20.09 -20.71 8.31
CA ILE A 6 -19.81 -20.46 6.90
C ILE A 6 -19.87 -18.93 6.75
N TYR A 7 -18.72 -18.31 6.55
CA TYR A 7 -18.66 -16.88 6.24
C TYR A 7 -19.37 -16.68 4.90
N GLU A 8 -20.41 -15.84 4.90
CA GLU A 8 -21.01 -15.32 3.68
C GLU A 8 -19.88 -14.77 2.79
N PRO A 9 -19.89 -15.03 1.47
CA PRO A 9 -18.90 -14.45 0.57
C PRO A 9 -18.91 -12.94 0.76
N ILE A 10 -17.74 -12.35 1.00
CA ILE A 10 -17.57 -10.90 1.03
C ILE A 10 -18.23 -10.37 -0.25
N GLN A 11 -19.36 -9.65 -0.11
CA GLN A 11 -20.00 -9.01 -1.26
C GLN A 11 -18.92 -8.18 -1.95
N GLU A 12 -18.75 -8.31 -3.27
CA GLU A 12 -17.69 -7.59 -3.99
C GLU A 12 -17.74 -6.11 -3.60
N LEU A 13 -16.75 -5.68 -2.81
CA LEU A 13 -16.70 -4.31 -2.30
C LEU A 13 -16.57 -3.38 -3.50
N ASN A 14 -17.49 -2.43 -3.65
CA ASN A 14 -17.40 -1.44 -4.72
C ASN A 14 -16.23 -0.48 -4.41
N LEU A 15 -15.07 -0.75 -5.00
CA LEU A 15 -13.85 0.02 -4.82
C LEU A 15 -13.85 1.37 -5.57
N GLN A 16 -14.96 1.77 -6.20
CA GLN A 16 -15.06 3.07 -6.89
C GLN A 16 -15.68 4.19 -6.05
N ASP A 17 -16.39 3.86 -4.96
CA ASP A 17 -17.07 4.86 -4.11
C ASP A 17 -16.92 4.53 -2.62
N LEU A 18 -15.67 4.49 -2.16
CA LEU A 18 -15.40 4.23 -0.75
C LEU A 18 -15.80 5.44 0.11
N PRO A 19 -16.31 5.21 1.34
CA PRO A 19 -16.69 6.29 2.24
C PRO A 19 -15.55 7.29 2.43
N LYS A 20 -15.84 8.60 2.39
CA LYS A 20 -14.80 9.64 2.60
C LYS A 20 -14.17 9.59 4.00
N SER A 21 -14.89 9.05 4.99
CA SER A 21 -14.40 8.93 6.36
C SER A 21 -13.39 7.79 6.48
N ARG A 22 -12.19 8.10 6.96
CA ARG A 22 -11.16 7.09 7.25
C ARG A 22 -11.66 5.99 8.19
N PHE A 23 -12.43 6.35 9.21
CA PHE A 23 -12.92 5.38 10.20
C PHE A 23 -13.88 4.40 9.55
N ARG A 24 -14.78 4.89 8.69
CA ARG A 24 -15.71 4.06 7.93
C ARG A 24 -15.01 3.13 6.94
N ARG A 25 -13.82 3.50 6.44
CA ARG A 25 -13.00 2.61 5.62
C ARG A 25 -12.34 1.53 6.46
N HIS A 26 -11.85 1.86 7.65
CA HIS A 26 -11.33 0.86 8.59
C HIS A 26 -12.39 -0.17 8.99
N ASP A 27 -13.63 0.26 9.23
CA ASP A 27 -14.75 -0.66 9.52
C ASP A 27 -14.91 -1.72 8.42
N LEU A 28 -14.63 -1.39 7.15
CA LEU A 28 -14.69 -2.34 6.02
C LEU A 28 -13.55 -3.35 6.03
N PHE A 29 -12.42 -3.02 6.65
CA PHE A 29 -11.24 -3.88 6.73
C PHE A 29 -11.25 -4.76 7.98
N GLU A 30 -12.02 -4.39 9.01
CA GLU A 30 -12.13 -5.13 10.27
C GLU A 30 -12.55 -6.59 10.07
N GLU A 31 -13.45 -6.87 9.12
CA GLU A 31 -13.85 -8.26 8.79
C GLU A 31 -12.69 -9.09 8.24
N ALA A 32 -11.85 -8.48 7.39
CA ALA A 32 -10.66 -9.13 6.85
C ALA A 32 -9.60 -9.38 7.94
N GLU A 33 -9.41 -8.42 8.87
CA GLU A 33 -8.52 -8.59 10.02
C GLU A 33 -8.99 -9.73 10.93
N LYS A 34 -10.27 -9.77 11.29
CA LYS A 34 -10.85 -10.85 12.11
C LYS A 34 -10.69 -12.22 11.45
N ALA A 35 -10.80 -12.30 10.13
CA ALA A 35 -10.64 -13.57 9.41
C ALA A 35 -9.22 -14.15 9.55
N VAL A 36 -8.20 -13.30 9.73
CA VAL A 36 -6.79 -13.72 9.86
C VAL A 36 -6.26 -13.65 11.30
N GLU A 37 -7.05 -13.13 12.24
CA GLU A 37 -6.69 -12.99 13.66
C GLU A 37 -6.10 -14.28 14.27
N PRO A 38 -6.66 -15.49 14.06
CA PRO A 38 -6.08 -16.71 14.61
C PRO A 38 -4.65 -16.99 14.11
N MET A 39 -4.35 -16.62 12.86
CA MET A 39 -3.00 -16.76 12.30
C MET A 39 -2.03 -15.75 12.91
N VAL A 40 -2.49 -14.52 13.15
CA VAL A 40 -1.70 -13.47 13.82
C VAL A 40 -1.37 -13.91 15.25
N GLU A 41 -2.34 -14.42 16.01
CA GLU A 41 -2.13 -14.94 17.36
C GLU A 41 -1.12 -16.11 17.37
N GLU A 42 -1.20 -17.02 16.39
CA GLU A 42 -0.22 -18.10 16.24
C GLU A 42 1.20 -17.55 16.05
N LEU A 43 1.37 -16.56 15.16
CA LEU A 43 2.66 -15.92 14.92
C LEU A 43 3.20 -15.23 16.18
N TRP A 44 2.34 -14.52 16.91
CA TRP A 44 2.69 -13.86 18.16
C TRP A 44 3.15 -14.87 19.22
N SER A 45 2.48 -16.03 19.33
CA SER A 45 2.87 -17.11 20.24
C SER A 45 4.28 -17.65 19.98
N ARG A 46 4.78 -17.45 18.75
CA ARG A 46 6.12 -17.83 18.29
C ARG A 46 7.13 -16.69 18.38
N GLY A 47 6.74 -15.56 18.97
CA GLY A 47 7.58 -14.35 19.09
C GLY A 47 7.65 -13.50 17.82
N LEU A 48 6.79 -13.74 16.83
CA LEU A 48 6.70 -12.97 15.60
C LEU A 48 5.53 -11.98 15.69
N TYR A 49 5.82 -10.77 16.15
CA TYR A 49 4.81 -9.71 16.31
C TYR A 49 4.57 -9.01 14.97
N VAL A 50 3.46 -9.33 14.32
CA VAL A 50 2.98 -8.70 13.09
C VAL A 50 1.69 -7.95 13.34
N ASP A 51 1.46 -6.89 12.56
CA ASP A 51 0.29 -6.04 12.64
C ASP A 51 -0.03 -5.46 11.26
N PHE A 52 -1.26 -4.97 11.07
CA PHE A 52 -1.70 -4.32 9.85
C PHE A 52 -1.73 -2.80 10.03
N SER A 53 -1.35 -2.07 8.98
CA SER A 53 -1.52 -0.62 8.90
C SER A 53 -2.13 -0.30 7.54
N PRO A 54 -3.44 -0.59 7.37
CA PRO A 54 -4.06 -0.59 6.05
C PRO A 54 -4.18 0.83 5.49
N ILE A 55 -3.83 0.99 4.22
CA ILE A 55 -4.08 2.21 3.44
C ILE A 55 -5.17 1.89 2.43
N ILE A 56 -6.39 2.27 2.78
CA ILE A 56 -7.60 1.91 2.04
C ILE A 56 -7.96 3.05 1.11
N LEU A 57 -7.76 2.83 -0.18
CA LEU A 57 -7.99 3.79 -1.25
C LEU A 57 -9.03 3.24 -2.23
N ASP A 58 -9.86 4.13 -2.76
CA ASP A 58 -10.62 3.80 -3.97
C ASP A 58 -9.70 3.76 -5.19
N VAL A 59 -10.22 3.27 -6.32
CA VAL A 59 -9.44 3.11 -7.56
C VAL A 59 -8.87 4.45 -8.05
N GLU A 60 -9.62 5.55 -7.97
CA GLU A 60 -9.18 6.85 -8.45
C GLU A 60 -8.19 7.53 -7.49
N GLU A 61 -8.30 7.25 -6.20
CA GLU A 61 -7.33 7.62 -5.17
C GLU A 61 -6.01 6.87 -5.31
N ALA A 62 -6.06 5.58 -5.62
CA ALA A 62 -4.88 4.74 -5.79
C ALA A 62 -4.08 5.14 -7.03
N LYS A 63 -4.74 5.64 -8.08
CA LYS A 63 -4.07 6.20 -9.27
C LYS A 63 -3.28 7.48 -8.98
N ARG A 64 -3.60 8.21 -7.92
CA ARG A 64 -2.87 9.45 -7.58
C ARG A 64 -1.53 9.08 -6.94
N HIS A 65 -0.44 9.53 -7.54
CA HIS A 65 0.90 9.29 -7.02
C HIS A 65 1.07 9.86 -5.61
N ARG A 66 1.56 9.02 -4.71
CA ARG A 66 1.79 9.32 -3.29
C ARG A 66 3.26 9.13 -2.96
N PRO A 67 3.85 9.94 -2.05
CA PRO A 67 5.25 9.76 -1.65
C PRO A 67 5.59 8.33 -1.21
N LEU A 68 4.65 7.63 -0.55
CA LEU A 68 4.82 6.23 -0.15
C LEU A 68 5.13 5.30 -1.32
N TYR A 69 4.59 5.57 -2.52
CA TYR A 69 4.79 4.70 -3.68
C TYR A 69 6.25 4.67 -4.13
N LEU A 70 7.02 5.74 -3.86
CA LEU A 70 8.45 5.77 -4.12
C LEU A 70 9.18 4.67 -3.35
N ASP A 71 8.83 4.51 -2.07
CA ASP A 71 9.41 3.46 -1.24
C ASP A 71 8.86 2.08 -1.63
N MET A 72 7.57 2.00 -2.01
CA MET A 72 6.98 0.74 -2.47
C MET A 72 7.62 0.21 -3.76
N VAL A 73 8.07 1.06 -4.68
CA VAL A 73 8.83 0.62 -5.87
C VAL A 73 10.08 -0.18 -5.50
N MET A 74 10.71 0.14 -4.36
CA MET A 74 11.95 -0.51 -3.93
C MET A 74 11.72 -1.67 -2.99
N ASP A 75 10.77 -1.53 -2.05
CA ASP A 75 10.69 -2.40 -0.88
C ASP A 75 9.39 -3.24 -0.83
N ALA A 76 8.36 -2.91 -1.62
CA ALA A 76 7.09 -3.62 -1.52
C ALA A 76 7.10 -4.97 -2.25
N VAL A 77 6.33 -5.90 -1.71
CA VAL A 77 6.01 -7.18 -2.34
C VAL A 77 4.51 -7.20 -2.62
N ILE A 78 4.13 -7.35 -3.88
CA ILE A 78 2.72 -7.50 -4.28
C ILE A 78 2.31 -8.95 -4.01
N VAL A 79 1.42 -9.16 -3.04
CA VAL A 79 0.89 -10.48 -2.70
C VAL A 79 -0.36 -10.83 -3.51
N PHE A 80 -1.15 -9.82 -3.87
CA PHE A 80 -2.34 -9.94 -4.71
C PHE A 80 -2.60 -8.62 -5.46
N ASP A 81 -2.90 -8.71 -6.77
CA ASP A 81 -3.24 -7.56 -7.59
C ASP A 81 -4.14 -8.00 -8.76
N LYS A 82 -5.39 -7.55 -8.76
CA LYS A 82 -6.37 -7.94 -9.77
C LYS A 82 -6.12 -7.17 -11.07
N GLY A 83 -5.68 -7.88 -12.11
CA GLY A 83 -5.45 -7.30 -13.44
C GLY A 83 -4.18 -6.45 -13.55
N ASP A 84 -3.21 -6.69 -12.66
CA ASP A 84 -1.96 -5.93 -12.54
C ASP A 84 -2.19 -4.43 -12.37
N PHE A 85 -3.26 -4.04 -11.67
CA PHE A 85 -3.67 -2.65 -11.52
C PHE A 85 -2.60 -1.84 -10.79
N PHE A 86 -2.24 -2.28 -9.58
CA PHE A 86 -1.29 -1.55 -8.75
C PHE A 86 0.15 -1.71 -9.22
N LYS A 87 0.48 -2.88 -9.79
CA LYS A 87 1.76 -3.15 -10.44
C LYS A 87 2.04 -2.13 -11.55
N LYS A 88 1.07 -1.83 -12.41
CA LYS A 88 1.24 -0.83 -13.49
C LYS A 88 1.55 0.56 -12.94
N ILE A 89 0.87 0.96 -11.85
CA ILE A 89 1.16 2.24 -11.18
C ILE A 89 2.60 2.29 -10.66
N LEU A 90 3.06 1.23 -9.98
CA LEU A 90 4.44 1.17 -9.50
C LEU A 90 5.46 1.13 -10.64
N ASP A 91 5.16 0.44 -11.76
CA ASP A 91 6.03 0.37 -12.94
C ASP A 91 6.16 1.75 -13.63
N GLU A 92 5.07 2.53 -13.70
CA GLU A 92 5.07 3.90 -14.22
C GLU A 92 5.96 4.81 -13.36
N ILE A 93 5.80 4.76 -12.04
CA ILE A 93 6.64 5.51 -11.09
C ILE A 93 8.11 5.08 -11.19
N ALA A 94 8.38 3.77 -11.27
CA ALA A 94 9.73 3.26 -11.41
C ALA A 94 10.40 3.74 -12.71
N THR A 95 9.63 3.81 -13.81
CA THR A 95 10.09 4.37 -15.08
C THR A 95 10.42 5.84 -14.92
N ARG A 96 9.53 6.61 -14.30
CA ARG A 96 9.74 8.04 -14.10
C ARG A 96 10.95 8.35 -13.22
N LEU A 97 11.17 7.58 -12.16
CA LEU A 97 12.35 7.70 -11.30
C LEU A 97 13.64 7.44 -12.07
N ARG A 98 13.66 6.45 -12.97
CA ARG A 98 14.83 6.18 -13.84
C ARG A 98 15.10 7.34 -14.80
N GLU A 99 14.07 7.88 -15.44
CA GLU A 99 14.20 9.02 -16.37
C GLU A 99 14.74 10.27 -15.69
N LEU A 100 14.29 10.53 -14.46
CA LEU A 100 14.75 11.67 -13.66
C LEU A 100 16.17 11.48 -13.10
N GLY A 101 16.73 10.27 -13.20
CA GLY A 101 17.98 9.91 -12.55
C GLY A 101 17.86 10.00 -11.02
N ALA A 102 16.68 9.66 -10.50
CA ALA A 102 16.36 9.76 -9.09
C ALA A 102 17.14 8.73 -8.27
N GLU A 103 17.54 9.12 -7.05
CA GLU A 103 18.34 8.29 -6.15
C GLU A 103 17.78 8.32 -4.74
N ARG A 104 17.61 7.15 -4.13
CA ARG A 104 17.34 7.03 -2.69
C ARG A 104 18.65 7.10 -1.91
N LYS A 105 18.84 8.16 -1.12
CA LYS A 105 20.03 8.36 -0.28
C LYS A 105 19.75 8.02 1.18
N ARG A 106 20.68 7.30 1.80
CA ARG A 106 20.60 6.92 3.21
C ARG A 106 21.27 7.98 4.09
N LEU A 107 20.62 8.31 5.21
CA LEU A 107 21.11 9.19 6.26
C LEU A 107 20.95 8.50 7.62
N GLY A 108 21.97 7.75 8.02
CA GLY A 108 21.93 6.93 9.24
C GLY A 108 20.83 5.85 9.16
N LYS A 109 19.81 5.99 10.01
CA LYS A 109 18.62 5.11 10.04
C LYS A 109 17.49 5.58 9.11
N LEU A 110 17.59 6.78 8.56
CA LEU A 110 16.60 7.37 7.67
C LEU A 110 17.08 7.29 6.22
N TRP A 111 16.17 7.56 5.29
CA TRP A 111 16.50 7.79 3.89
C TRP A 111 15.63 8.92 3.33
N TYR A 112 16.07 9.48 2.21
CA TYR A 112 15.34 10.48 1.45
C TYR A 112 15.58 10.26 -0.04
N TRP A 113 14.66 10.75 -0.86
CA TRP A 113 14.76 10.68 -2.31
C TRP A 113 15.34 11.98 -2.86
N VAL A 114 16.38 11.87 -3.68
CA VAL A 114 16.86 12.94 -4.56
C VAL A 114 16.24 12.68 -5.92
N LEU A 115 15.18 13.41 -6.26
CA LEU A 115 14.42 13.16 -7.49
C LEU A 115 15.16 13.63 -8.74
N LYS A 116 15.85 14.77 -8.66
CA LYS A 116 16.65 15.32 -9.75
C LYS A 116 17.89 16.01 -9.18
N LYS A 117 19.08 15.68 -9.68
CA LYS A 117 20.36 16.22 -9.17
C LYS A 117 20.57 17.69 -9.54
N GLU A 118 20.19 18.07 -10.77
CA GLU A 118 20.33 19.43 -11.29
C GLU A 118 19.00 20.18 -11.18
N TYR A 119 18.43 20.18 -9.97
CA TYR A 119 17.22 20.93 -9.69
C TYR A 119 17.47 22.44 -9.78
N LYS A 120 16.59 23.15 -10.49
CA LYS A 120 16.56 24.62 -10.51
C LYS A 120 15.42 25.13 -9.62
N PRO A 121 15.63 26.19 -8.81
CA PRO A 121 14.53 26.86 -8.14
C PRO A 121 13.41 27.19 -9.14
N GLU A 122 12.15 27.01 -8.73
CA GLU A 122 10.92 27.15 -9.55
C GLU A 122 10.61 25.97 -10.50
N GLU A 123 11.44 24.94 -10.57
CA GLU A 123 11.13 23.74 -11.34
C GLU A 123 10.09 22.86 -10.61
N VAL A 124 9.01 22.47 -11.31
CA VAL A 124 8.06 21.47 -10.81
C VAL A 124 8.53 20.10 -11.25
N ILE A 125 8.81 19.22 -10.29
CA ILE A 125 9.12 17.81 -10.56
C ILE A 125 7.82 17.02 -10.48
N GLU A 126 7.35 16.58 -11.64
CA GLU A 126 6.22 15.64 -11.73
C GLU A 126 6.73 14.21 -11.69
N ILE A 127 6.20 13.47 -10.72
CA ILE A 127 6.30 12.01 -10.62
C ILE A 127 4.97 11.45 -11.03
#